data_AF-A0A1Q7T5N5-F1
#
_entry.id   AF-A0A1Q7T5N5-F1
#
_cell.length_a   1.000
_cell.length_b   1.000
_cell.length_c   1.000
_cell.angle_alpha   90.00
_cell.angle_beta   90.00
_cell.angle_gamma   90.00
#
_symmetry.space_group_name_H-M   'P 1'
#
loop_
_entity.id
_entity.type
_entity.pdbx_description
1 polymer ?
#
loop_
_entity_poly.entity_id
_entity_poly.type
_entity_poly.pdbx_seq_one_letter_code
_entity_poly.pdbx_strand_id
1 'polypeptide(L)'
;MLDHYRIIYLDGIHFTVRHGTQTDATMVLSALGVDLEGSREVLAFRACAEESKEGCLLQDLRSRGVSAVDLLVTDGHEGLRASVTSLFPATPSPRCLVHKQRNVMSAIPKREQQEVATELAGIWKQENREQALLNLAAFHAKYQKRYPEAVRSLLEDEEHLLTFYAFPPVMHRYIRSTNAIESLFSNVRQRTDRSTLSRRKPAV
;
A
#
# COMPACT_ATOMS: atom_id res chain seq x y z
N MET A 1 5.19 -9.88 -19.51
CA MET A 1 5.79 -9.59 -18.20
C MET A 1 7.24 -9.31 -18.46
N LEU A 2 7.72 -8.16 -18.00
CA LEU A 2 9.13 -7.78 -18.06
C LEU A 2 9.90 -8.50 -16.95
N ASP A 3 11.21 -8.54 -17.09
CA ASP A 3 12.12 -9.01 -16.04
C ASP A 3 12.42 -7.90 -15.01
N HIS A 4 12.37 -6.63 -15.42
CA HIS A 4 12.65 -5.45 -14.60
C HIS A 4 11.47 -4.47 -14.54
N TYR A 5 11.06 -4.10 -13.33
CA TYR A 5 10.10 -3.03 -13.06
C TYR A 5 10.68 -1.91 -12.21
N ARG A 6 10.31 -0.66 -12.51
CA ARG A 6 10.67 0.51 -11.70
C ARG A 6 9.92 0.53 -10.37
N ILE A 7 8.61 0.27 -10.39
CA ILE A 7 7.79 0.21 -9.17
C ILE A 7 6.85 -0.97 -9.29
N ILE A 8 6.72 -1.74 -8.22
CA ILE A 8 5.58 -2.66 -8.07
C ILE A 8 4.79 -2.22 -6.83
N TYR A 9 3.53 -1.87 -7.05
CA TYR A 9 2.56 -1.63 -5.98
C TYR A 9 1.90 -2.94 -5.60
N LEU A 10 1.92 -3.26 -4.31
CA LEU A 10 1.26 -4.42 -3.71
C LEU A 10 0.17 -3.94 -2.76
N ASP A 11 -1.03 -4.47 -2.92
CA ASP A 11 -2.14 -4.14 -2.04
C ASP A 11 -3.12 -5.32 -1.92
N GLY A 12 -3.75 -5.42 -0.74
CA GLY A 12 -4.73 -6.43 -0.39
C GLY A 12 -6.13 -5.85 -0.42
N ILE A 13 -7.01 -6.45 -1.23
CA ILE A 13 -8.41 -6.06 -1.34
C ILE A 13 -9.31 -7.21 -0.92
N HIS A 14 -10.28 -6.91 -0.06
CA HIS A 14 -11.32 -7.87 0.29
C HIS A 14 -12.42 -7.83 -0.77
N PHE A 15 -12.74 -9.00 -1.31
CA PHE A 15 -13.91 -9.22 -2.15
C PHE A 15 -14.93 -10.06 -1.43
N THR A 16 -16.19 -9.71 -1.61
CA THR A 16 -17.32 -10.50 -1.15
C THR A 16 -17.62 -11.54 -2.22
N VAL A 17 -17.31 -12.81 -1.95
CA VAL A 17 -17.54 -13.93 -2.87
C VAL A 17 -18.79 -14.69 -2.42
N ARG A 18 -19.70 -14.96 -3.35
CA ARG A 18 -20.91 -15.75 -3.08
C ARG A 18 -20.73 -17.19 -3.54
N HIS A 19 -20.87 -18.12 -2.61
CA HIS A 19 -20.91 -19.56 -2.84
C HIS A 19 -22.32 -20.07 -2.55
N GLY A 20 -23.18 -20.09 -3.58
CA GLY A 20 -24.59 -20.46 -3.41
C GLY A 20 -25.34 -19.46 -2.52
N THR A 21 -25.79 -19.92 -1.34
CA THR A 21 -26.46 -19.08 -0.33
C THR A 21 -25.48 -18.44 0.66
N GLN A 22 -24.23 -18.90 0.73
CA GLN A 22 -23.21 -18.36 1.63
C GLN A 22 -22.41 -17.25 0.95
N THR A 23 -21.93 -16.32 1.77
CA THR A 23 -21.17 -15.16 1.33
C THR A 23 -19.94 -15.04 2.22
N ASP A 24 -18.75 -15.15 1.61
CA ASP A 24 -17.48 -15.12 2.33
C ASP A 24 -16.66 -13.91 1.89
N ALA A 25 -15.96 -13.29 2.84
CA ALA A 25 -14.99 -12.25 2.55
C ALA A 25 -13.64 -12.90 2.20
N THR A 26 -13.23 -12.82 0.94
CA THR A 26 -11.96 -13.36 0.46
C THR A 26 -10.97 -12.21 0.23
N MET A 27 -9.80 -12.29 0.85
CA MET A 27 -8.69 -11.38 0.56
C MET A 27 -8.02 -11.77 -0.75
N VAL A 28 -7.89 -10.82 -1.67
CA VAL A 28 -7.16 -10.95 -2.93
C VAL A 28 -6.02 -9.94 -2.90
N LEU A 29 -4.80 -10.45 -2.99
CA LEU A 29 -3.61 -9.63 -3.18
C LEU A 29 -3.49 -9.27 -4.66
N SER A 30 -3.03 -8.04 -4.92
CA SER A 30 -2.82 -7.54 -6.27
C SER A 30 -1.43 -6.95 -6.43
N ALA A 31 -0.90 -7.05 -7.64
CA ALA A 31 0.36 -6.42 -8.05
C ALA A 31 0.14 -5.56 -9.29
N LEU A 32 0.47 -4.28 -9.19
CA LEU A 32 0.50 -3.33 -10.32
C LEU A 32 1.95 -2.94 -10.57
N GLY A 33 2.46 -3.27 -11.75
CA GLY A 33 3.81 -2.92 -12.20
C GLY A 33 3.83 -1.59 -12.93
N VAL A 34 4.93 -0.86 -12.76
CA VAL A 34 5.32 0.29 -13.57
C VAL A 34 6.67 -0.04 -14.20
N ASP A 35 6.72 -0.06 -15.53
CA ASP A 35 7.95 -0.32 -16.29
C ASP A 35 8.93 0.88 -16.20
N LEU A 36 10.04 0.79 -16.93
CA LEU A 36 11.08 1.82 -16.93
C LEU A 36 10.65 3.07 -17.71
N GLU A 37 9.72 2.94 -18.66
CA GLU A 37 9.10 4.03 -19.41
C GLU A 37 7.95 4.72 -18.66
N GLY A 38 7.46 4.13 -17.57
CA GLY A 38 6.36 4.64 -16.75
C GLY A 38 4.98 4.09 -17.12
N SER A 39 4.88 3.13 -18.05
CA SER A 39 3.64 2.43 -18.38
C SER A 39 3.24 1.51 -17.23
N ARG A 40 1.93 1.40 -17.01
CA ARG A 40 1.35 0.62 -15.92
C ARG A 40 0.71 -0.64 -16.45
N GLU A 41 0.96 -1.76 -15.80
CA GLU A 41 0.30 -3.03 -16.12
C GLU A 41 -0.06 -3.81 -14.86
N VAL A 42 -1.13 -4.59 -14.97
CA VAL A 42 -1.57 -5.48 -13.89
C VAL A 42 -0.76 -6.77 -13.98
N LEU A 43 0.08 -7.03 -12.98
CA LEU A 43 0.94 -8.19 -12.98
C LEU A 43 0.22 -9.44 -12.45
N ALA A 44 -0.59 -9.28 -11.40
CA ALA A 44 -1.35 -10.39 -10.84
C ALA A 44 -2.52 -9.96 -9.95
N PHE A 45 -3.50 -10.87 -9.84
CA PHE A 45 -4.43 -10.98 -8.73
C PHE A 45 -4.33 -12.40 -8.16
N ARG A 46 -4.21 -12.53 -6.84
CA ARG A 46 -4.05 -13.83 -6.16
C ARG A 46 -4.88 -13.85 -4.88
N ALA A 47 -5.83 -14.77 -4.81
CA ALA A 47 -6.39 -15.21 -3.54
C ALA A 47 -5.38 -16.18 -2.92
N CYS A 48 -4.85 -15.85 -1.75
CA CYS A 48 -3.89 -16.70 -1.07
C CYS A 48 -4.55 -17.39 0.11
N ALA A 49 -4.36 -18.71 0.21
CA ALA A 49 -4.80 -19.48 1.36
C ALA A 49 -4.16 -18.93 2.64
N GLU A 50 -4.82 -19.06 3.79
CA GLU A 50 -4.35 -18.46 5.03
C GLU A 50 -2.93 -18.87 5.41
N GLU A 51 -2.59 -20.13 5.13
CA GLU A 51 -1.29 -20.76 5.38
C GLU A 51 -0.17 -20.26 4.45
N SER A 52 -0.51 -19.61 3.34
CA SER A 52 0.42 -19.12 2.31
C SER A 52 0.23 -17.63 1.99
N LYS A 53 -0.48 -16.88 2.86
CA LYS A 53 -0.71 -15.43 2.69
C LYS A 53 0.61 -14.67 2.57
N GLU A 54 1.65 -15.19 3.19
CA GLU A 54 3.00 -14.66 3.16
C GLU A 54 3.72 -15.13 1.88
N GLY A 55 3.64 -14.31 0.84
CA GLY A 55 4.60 -14.36 -0.26
C GLY A 55 4.15 -15.07 -1.52
N CYS A 56 2.97 -15.72 -1.52
CA CYS A 56 2.34 -16.31 -2.69
C CYS A 56 2.39 -15.41 -3.95
N LEU A 57 2.06 -14.12 -3.80
CA LEU A 57 2.02 -13.15 -4.89
C LEU A 57 3.44 -12.86 -5.42
N LEU A 58 4.40 -12.63 -4.52
CA LEU A 58 5.78 -12.29 -4.90
C LEU A 58 6.52 -13.50 -5.47
N GLN A 59 6.29 -14.69 -4.94
CA GLN A 59 6.81 -15.95 -5.50
C GLN A 59 6.26 -16.19 -6.90
N ASP A 60 4.96 -15.98 -7.11
CA ASP A 60 4.33 -16.07 -8.42
C ASP A 60 4.96 -15.10 -9.42
N LEU A 61 5.17 -13.83 -9.04
CA LEU A 61 5.87 -12.86 -9.88
C LEU A 61 7.28 -13.31 -10.26
N ARG A 62 8.07 -13.80 -9.28
CA ARG A 62 9.42 -14.32 -9.54
C ARG A 62 9.41 -15.53 -10.46
N SER A 63 8.49 -16.47 -10.25
CA SER A 63 8.36 -17.66 -11.08
C SER A 63 8.00 -17.35 -12.54
N ARG A 64 7.36 -16.19 -12.78
CA ARG A 64 6.99 -15.69 -14.11
C ARG A 64 8.05 -14.78 -14.73
N GLY A 65 9.22 -14.63 -14.10
CA GLY A 65 10.39 -13.97 -14.68
C GLY A 65 10.74 -12.60 -14.10
N VAL A 66 9.97 -12.07 -13.14
CA VAL A 66 10.33 -10.81 -12.46
C VAL A 66 11.58 -11.05 -11.62
N SER A 67 12.69 -10.44 -12.02
CA SER A 67 14.01 -10.63 -11.40
C SER A 67 14.55 -9.36 -10.76
N ALA A 68 14.20 -8.18 -11.28
CA ALA A 68 14.65 -6.90 -10.78
C ALA A 68 13.47 -5.97 -10.49
N VAL A 69 13.49 -5.32 -9.31
CA VAL A 69 12.51 -4.33 -8.91
C VAL A 69 13.21 -3.21 -8.16
N ASP A 70 13.10 -1.97 -8.64
CA ASP A 70 13.76 -0.82 -7.99
C ASP A 70 13.02 -0.39 -6.71
N LEU A 71 11.70 -0.63 -6.65
CA LEU A 71 10.85 -0.21 -5.54
C LEU A 71 9.61 -1.11 -5.36
N LEU A 72 9.40 -1.60 -4.13
CA LEU A 72 8.20 -2.33 -3.74
C LEU A 72 7.36 -1.49 -2.77
N VAL A 73 6.20 -1.00 -3.23
CA VAL A 73 5.30 -0.18 -2.38
C VAL A 73 4.22 -1.08 -1.82
N THR A 74 4.08 -1.13 -0.49
CA THR A 74 3.07 -1.97 0.18
C THR A 74 2.20 -1.15 1.14
N ASP A 75 0.99 -1.65 1.41
CA ASP A 75 0.10 -1.15 2.47
C ASP A 75 0.64 -1.39 3.90
N GLY A 76 1.86 -1.95 4.00
CA GLY A 76 2.61 -2.23 5.22
C GLY A 76 2.02 -3.35 6.07
N HIS A 77 1.16 -4.19 5.52
CA HIS A 77 0.74 -5.43 6.16
C HIS A 77 1.97 -6.32 6.45
N GLU A 78 2.09 -6.83 7.67
CA GLU A 78 3.27 -7.55 8.16
C GLU A 78 3.66 -8.72 7.25
N GLY A 79 2.69 -9.56 6.87
CA GLY A 79 2.94 -10.69 5.97
C GLY A 79 3.49 -10.28 4.59
N LEU A 80 3.05 -9.16 4.02
CA LEU A 80 3.61 -8.65 2.76
C LEU A 80 5.04 -8.13 2.96
N ARG A 81 5.31 -7.44 4.07
CA ARG A 81 6.65 -6.94 4.38
C ARG A 81 7.65 -8.08 4.58
N ALA A 82 7.29 -9.09 5.37
CA ALA A 82 8.11 -10.27 5.58
C ALA A 82 8.45 -10.95 4.24
N SER A 83 7.47 -11.02 3.35
CA SER A 83 7.65 -11.58 2.00
C SER A 83 8.58 -10.74 1.12
N VAL A 84 8.47 -9.41 1.17
CA VAL A 84 9.38 -8.51 0.46
C VAL A 84 10.81 -8.69 0.98
N THR A 85 11.01 -8.67 2.30
CA THR A 85 12.33 -8.86 2.92
C THR A 85 12.94 -10.21 2.56
N SER A 86 12.14 -11.28 2.50
CA SER A 86 12.62 -12.63 2.15
C SER A 86 12.95 -12.78 0.66
N LEU A 87 12.08 -12.29 -0.22
CA LEU A 87 12.15 -12.58 -1.66
C LEU A 87 12.90 -11.52 -2.47
N PHE A 88 12.93 -10.28 -1.97
CA PHE A 88 13.56 -9.11 -2.59
C PHE A 88 14.35 -8.30 -1.53
N PRO A 89 15.34 -8.91 -0.84
CA PRO A 89 16.03 -8.28 0.30
C PRO A 89 16.77 -6.99 -0.04
N ALA A 90 17.22 -6.84 -1.29
CA ALA A 90 17.93 -5.65 -1.75
C ALA A 90 17.00 -4.53 -2.26
N THR A 91 15.70 -4.81 -2.43
CA THR A 91 14.75 -3.84 -2.98
C THR A 91 14.20 -2.95 -1.87
N PRO A 92 14.35 -1.62 -1.97
CA PRO A 92 13.72 -0.69 -1.04
C PRO A 92 12.19 -0.87 -1.00
N SER A 93 11.63 -0.86 0.21
CA SER A 93 10.19 -1.03 0.43
C SER A 93 9.63 0.08 1.31
N PRO A 94 9.37 1.28 0.77
CA PRO A 94 8.82 2.39 1.54
C PRO A 94 7.44 2.03 2.10
N ARG A 95 7.15 2.57 3.28
CA ARG A 95 5.82 2.49 3.86
C ARG A 95 4.87 3.36 3.06
N CYS A 96 3.72 2.83 2.67
CA CYS A 96 2.67 3.65 2.07
C CYS A 96 2.20 4.75 3.04
N LEU A 97 2.41 6.02 2.64
CA LEU A 97 2.09 7.18 3.47
C LEU A 97 0.59 7.39 3.68
N VAL A 98 -0.24 7.04 2.69
CA VAL A 98 -1.71 7.13 2.80
C VAL A 98 -2.21 6.19 3.90
N HIS A 99 -1.73 4.95 3.89
CA HIS A 99 -2.05 3.97 4.92
C HIS A 99 -1.49 4.35 6.27
N LYS A 100 -0.23 4.84 6.34
CA LYS A 100 0.32 5.33 7.60
C LYS A 100 -0.50 6.49 8.16
N GLN A 101 -0.86 7.48 7.33
CA GLN A 101 -1.67 8.60 7.76
C GLN A 101 -2.98 8.10 8.37
N ARG A 102 -3.69 7.16 7.71
CA ARG A 102 -4.90 6.56 8.27
C ARG A 102 -4.67 5.90 9.64
N ASN A 103 -3.58 5.16 9.81
CA ASN A 103 -3.22 4.49 11.07
C ASN A 103 -2.88 5.47 12.20
N VAL A 104 -2.25 6.60 11.88
CA VAL A 104 -1.96 7.65 12.87
C VAL A 104 -3.26 8.38 13.25
N MET A 105 -4.08 8.72 12.25
CA MET A 105 -5.34 9.44 12.46
C MET A 105 -6.38 8.65 13.24
N SER A 106 -6.35 7.31 13.23
CA SER A 106 -7.32 6.48 13.98
C SER A 106 -7.22 6.66 15.50
N ALA A 107 -6.05 7.08 16.00
CA ALA A 107 -5.85 7.38 17.41
C ALA A 107 -6.14 8.85 17.78
N ILE A 108 -6.62 9.66 16.83
CA ILE A 108 -6.85 11.10 17.02
C ILE A 108 -8.36 11.40 16.95
N PRO A 109 -8.92 12.18 17.90
CA PRO A 109 -10.33 12.59 17.88
C PRO A 109 -10.70 13.33 16.59
N LYS A 110 -11.84 12.97 15.98
CA LYS A 110 -12.31 13.52 14.69
C LYS A 110 -12.23 15.05 14.58
N ARG A 111 -12.59 15.78 15.63
CA ARG A 111 -12.56 17.25 15.69
C ARG A 111 -11.18 17.88 15.48
N GLU A 112 -10.11 17.14 15.74
CA GLU A 112 -8.72 17.60 15.64
C GLU A 112 -7.98 16.98 14.46
N GLN A 113 -8.61 16.02 13.77
CA GLN A 113 -7.95 15.29 12.69
C GLN A 113 -7.49 16.20 11.56
N GLN A 114 -8.21 17.27 11.25
CA GLN A 114 -7.85 18.18 10.17
C GLN A 114 -6.51 18.89 10.41
N GLU A 115 -6.31 19.41 11.63
CA GLU A 115 -5.07 20.08 12.03
C GLU A 115 -3.91 19.08 12.06
N VAL A 116 -4.09 17.96 12.78
CA VAL A 116 -3.01 16.97 12.94
C VAL A 116 -2.64 16.32 11.61
N ALA A 117 -3.61 16.06 10.71
CA ALA A 117 -3.35 15.54 9.38
C ALA A 117 -2.52 16.50 8.52
N THR A 118 -2.70 17.81 8.69
CA THR A 118 -1.93 18.83 7.96
C THR A 118 -0.48 18.84 8.42
N GLU A 119 -0.25 18.82 9.74
CA GLU A 119 1.10 18.77 10.30
C GLU A 119 1.81 17.44 9.99
N LEU A 120 1.10 16.33 10.12
CA LEU A 120 1.59 15.00 9.76
C LEU A 120 1.99 14.95 8.28
N ALA A 121 1.16 15.46 7.38
CA ALA A 121 1.50 15.55 5.95
C ALA A 121 2.66 16.51 5.68
N GLY A 122 2.88 17.50 6.55
CA GLY A 122 4.02 18.41 6.51
C GLY A 122 5.36 17.68 6.65
N ILE A 123 5.43 16.58 7.40
CA ILE A 123 6.65 15.80 7.62
C ILE A 123 7.30 15.36 6.30
N TRP A 124 6.52 14.78 5.38
CA TRP A 124 7.02 14.23 4.12
C TRP A 124 6.80 15.14 2.90
N LYS A 125 6.40 16.39 3.13
CA LYS A 125 6.33 17.44 2.09
C LYS A 125 7.54 18.36 2.10
N GLN A 126 8.58 18.01 2.86
CA GLN A 126 9.82 18.77 2.94
C GLN A 126 10.70 18.56 1.70
N GLU A 127 11.61 19.50 1.47
CA GLU A 127 12.53 19.50 0.32
C GLU A 127 13.50 18.31 0.35
N ASN A 128 13.91 17.86 1.54
CA ASN A 128 14.85 16.77 1.72
C ASN A 128 14.56 15.97 3.00
N ARG A 129 15.26 14.83 3.12
CA ARG A 129 15.11 13.89 4.23
C ARG A 129 15.44 14.50 5.59
N GLU A 130 16.45 15.37 5.67
CA GLU A 130 16.90 15.98 6.92
C GLU A 130 15.80 16.89 7.50
N GLN A 131 15.22 17.74 6.66
CA GLN A 131 14.08 18.59 7.06
C GLN A 131 12.87 17.74 7.46
N ALA A 132 12.60 16.63 6.75
CA ALA A 132 11.54 15.70 7.14
C ALA A 132 11.76 15.10 8.54
N LEU A 133 12.99 14.72 8.88
CA LEU A 133 13.35 14.20 10.20
C LEU A 133 13.17 15.26 11.31
N LEU A 134 13.54 16.51 11.04
CA LEU A 134 13.30 17.61 11.98
C LEU A 134 11.80 17.82 12.25
N ASN A 135 10.99 17.79 11.20
CA ASN A 135 9.53 17.90 11.33
C ASN A 135 8.91 16.69 12.04
N LEU A 136 9.44 15.48 11.82
CA LEU A 136 9.02 14.28 12.53
C LEU A 136 9.33 14.39 14.03
N ALA A 137 10.52 14.84 14.40
CA ALA A 137 10.89 15.08 15.78
C ALA A 137 10.00 16.15 16.45
N ALA A 138 9.69 17.24 15.73
CA ALA A 138 8.77 18.27 16.20
C ALA A 138 7.34 17.72 16.41
N PHE A 139 6.84 16.91 15.47
CA PHE A 139 5.54 16.24 15.58
C PHE A 139 5.50 15.32 16.81
N HIS A 140 6.54 14.51 17.01
CA HIS A 140 6.69 13.66 18.20
C HIS A 140 6.64 14.51 19.48
N ALA A 141 7.47 15.54 19.59
CA ALA A 141 7.53 16.39 20.78
C ALA A 141 6.18 17.06 21.10
N LYS A 142 5.45 17.50 20.08
CA LYS A 142 4.14 18.16 20.22
C LYS A 142 3.05 17.19 20.65
N TYR A 143 2.97 16.00 20.04
CA TYR A 143 1.82 15.12 20.19
C TYR A 143 2.02 13.93 21.14
N GLN A 144 3.25 13.58 21.52
CA GLN A 144 3.53 12.37 22.32
C GLN A 144 2.73 12.32 23.64
N LYS A 145 2.59 13.45 24.34
CA LYS A 145 1.84 13.49 25.60
C LYS A 145 0.32 13.36 25.41
N ARG A 146 -0.21 13.86 24.30
CA ARG A 146 -1.65 13.94 24.03
C ARG A 146 -2.17 12.71 23.29
N TYR A 147 -1.37 12.20 22.35
CA TYR A 147 -1.70 11.10 21.44
C TYR A 147 -0.54 10.08 21.36
N PRO A 148 -0.17 9.43 22.48
CA PRO A 148 0.97 8.50 22.50
C PRO A 148 0.81 7.35 21.50
N GLU A 149 -0.42 6.88 21.29
CA GLU A 149 -0.76 5.83 20.33
C GLU A 149 -0.53 6.27 18.87
N ALA A 150 -0.90 7.50 18.53
CA ALA A 150 -0.70 8.06 17.20
C ALA A 150 0.80 8.20 16.88
N VAL A 151 1.57 8.65 17.87
CA VAL A 151 3.02 8.85 17.73
C VAL A 151 3.76 7.51 17.71
N ARG A 152 3.40 6.55 18.56
CA ARG A 152 3.93 5.18 18.49
C ARG A 152 3.67 4.56 17.12
N SER A 153 2.43 4.63 16.64
CA SER A 153 2.06 4.18 15.30
C SER A 153 2.93 4.85 14.24
N LEU A 154 3.23 6.15 14.33
CA LEU A 154 4.12 6.82 13.39
C LEU A 154 5.56 6.25 13.41
N LEU A 155 6.15 6.16 14.60
CA LEU A 155 7.55 5.79 14.80
C LEU A 155 7.87 4.33 14.45
N GLU A 156 6.90 3.41 14.58
CA GLU A 156 7.05 2.00 14.21
C GLU A 156 7.56 1.80 12.75
N ASP A 157 7.33 2.76 11.85
CA ASP A 157 7.80 2.69 10.46
C ASP A 157 8.77 3.82 10.07
N GLU A 158 9.37 4.55 11.02
CA GLU A 158 10.18 5.76 10.74
C GLU A 158 11.17 5.57 9.59
N GLU A 159 11.95 4.48 9.63
CA GLU A 159 12.95 4.15 8.61
C GLU A 159 12.37 4.00 7.20
N HIS A 160 11.13 3.52 7.11
CA HIS A 160 10.42 3.20 5.87
C HIS A 160 9.59 4.39 5.35
N LEU A 161 9.24 5.35 6.20
CA LEU A 161 8.43 6.52 5.81
C LEU A 161 9.18 7.48 4.89
N LEU A 162 10.50 7.60 5.11
CA LEU A 162 11.35 8.56 4.40
C LEU A 162 12.24 7.92 3.35
N THR A 163 12.09 6.61 3.09
CA THR A 163 12.86 5.88 2.06
C THR A 163 12.68 6.49 0.67
N PHE A 164 11.51 7.07 0.38
CA PHE A 164 11.24 7.68 -0.94
C PHE A 164 12.18 8.85 -1.27
N TYR A 165 12.79 9.52 -0.27
CA TYR A 165 13.76 10.58 -0.50
C TYR A 165 15.05 10.09 -1.18
N ALA A 166 15.34 8.79 -1.15
CA ALA A 166 16.45 8.19 -1.90
C ALA A 166 16.20 8.12 -3.42
N PHE A 167 14.97 8.41 -3.86
CA PHE A 167 14.58 8.38 -5.26
C PHE A 167 14.52 9.78 -5.88
N PRO A 168 14.60 9.91 -7.21
CA PRO A 168 14.45 11.19 -7.90
C PRO A 168 13.15 11.92 -7.51
N PRO A 169 13.17 13.26 -7.31
CA PRO A 169 12.00 14.04 -6.88
C PRO A 169 10.75 13.84 -7.76
N VAL A 170 10.93 13.62 -9.07
CA VAL A 170 9.83 13.32 -10.00
C VAL A 170 9.05 12.05 -9.63
N MET A 171 9.70 11.10 -8.96
CA MET A 171 9.08 9.85 -8.50
C MET A 171 8.28 10.02 -7.21
N HIS A 172 8.61 11.01 -6.36
CA HIS A 172 8.03 11.17 -5.03
C HIS A 172 6.50 11.25 -5.05
N ARG A 173 5.91 11.91 -6.06
CA ARG A 173 4.44 11.99 -6.18
C ARG A 173 3.78 10.63 -6.39
N TYR A 174 4.46 9.69 -7.04
CA TYR A 174 3.93 8.36 -7.34
C TYR A 174 4.15 7.40 -6.17
N ILE A 175 5.27 7.54 -5.45
CA ILE A 175 5.57 6.70 -4.28
C ILE A 175 4.65 7.04 -3.10
N ARG A 176 4.38 8.33 -2.90
CA ARG A 176 3.58 8.83 -1.77
C ARG A 176 2.06 8.65 -1.92
N SER A 177 1.59 8.15 -3.07
CA SER A 177 0.18 8.08 -3.43
C SER A 177 -0.25 6.65 -3.74
N THR A 178 -1.45 6.27 -3.32
CA THR A 178 -2.11 4.99 -3.65
C THR A 178 -3.00 5.06 -4.90
N ASN A 179 -3.11 6.24 -5.55
CA ASN A 179 -4.02 6.46 -6.69
C ASN A 179 -3.87 5.42 -7.82
N ALA A 180 -2.66 4.92 -8.07
CA ALA A 180 -2.43 3.96 -9.15
C ALA A 180 -3.15 2.63 -8.90
N ILE A 181 -3.03 2.08 -7.69
CA ILE A 181 -3.65 0.80 -7.32
C ILE A 181 -5.13 0.98 -6.90
N GLU A 182 -5.49 2.13 -6.33
CA GLU A 182 -6.90 2.44 -6.03
C GLU A 182 -7.75 2.61 -7.29
N SER A 183 -7.22 3.27 -8.33
CA SER A 183 -7.90 3.41 -9.63
C SER A 183 -8.13 2.05 -10.29
N LEU A 184 -7.16 1.14 -10.19
CA LEU A 184 -7.31 -0.25 -10.61
C LEU A 184 -8.49 -0.92 -9.89
N PHE A 185 -8.53 -0.85 -8.57
CA PHE A 185 -9.59 -1.47 -7.78
C PHE A 185 -10.97 -0.88 -8.03
N SER A 186 -11.07 0.43 -8.24
CA SER A 186 -12.34 1.08 -8.59
C SER A 186 -12.93 0.47 -9.86
N ASN A 187 -12.10 0.29 -10.90
CA ASN A 187 -12.53 -0.34 -12.15
C ASN A 187 -12.93 -1.81 -11.97
N VAL A 188 -12.20 -2.57 -11.13
CA VAL A 188 -12.55 -3.97 -10.83
C VAL A 188 -13.89 -4.04 -10.09
N ARG A 189 -14.06 -3.30 -8.99
CA ARG A 189 -15.29 -3.25 -8.19
C ARG A 189 -16.51 -2.87 -9.03
N GLN A 190 -16.41 -1.84 -9.87
CA GLN A 190 -17.52 -1.46 -10.77
C GLN A 190 -17.96 -2.60 -11.70
N ARG A 191 -17.04 -3.46 -12.13
CA ARG A 191 -17.35 -4.61 -12.99
C ARG A 191 -17.92 -5.78 -12.20
N THR A 192 -17.43 -6.07 -11.00
CA THR A 192 -17.97 -7.12 -10.12
C THR A 192 -19.32 -6.76 -9.50
N ASP A 193 -19.58 -5.49 -9.20
CA ASP A 193 -20.88 -5.03 -8.72
C ASP A 193 -21.94 -5.14 -9.83
N ARG A 194 -21.56 -4.88 -11.09
CA ARG A 194 -22.44 -5.10 -12.25
C ARG A 194 -22.71 -6.58 -12.50
N SER A 195 -21.73 -7.46 -12.33
CA SER A 195 -21.91 -8.90 -12.53
C SER A 195 -22.76 -9.56 -11.43
N THR A 196 -22.67 -9.06 -10.18
CA THR A 196 -23.56 -9.49 -9.09
C THR A 196 -25.00 -8.99 -9.26
N LEU A 197 -25.20 -7.84 -9.92
CA LEU A 197 -26.53 -7.34 -10.33
C LEU A 197 -27.10 -8.05 -11.59
N SER A 198 -26.24 -8.57 -12.48
CA SER A 198 -26.64 -9.16 -13.78
C SER A 198 -27.18 -10.59 -13.70
N ARG A 199 -27.19 -11.26 -12.54
CA ARG A 199 -27.76 -12.60 -12.36
C ARG A 199 -29.09 -12.59 -11.57
N ARG A 200 -29.91 -11.56 -11.74
CA ARG A 200 -31.28 -11.54 -11.17
C ARG A 200 -32.20 -12.49 -11.94
N LYS A 201 -32.41 -13.66 -11.33
CA LYS A 201 -33.47 -14.69 -11.46
C LYS A 201 -33.71 -15.33 -12.84
N PRO A 202 -33.78 -16.67 -12.94
CA PRO A 202 -34.52 -17.30 -14.05
C PRO A 202 -35.99 -16.89 -13.92
N ALA A 203 -36.63 -16.58 -15.06
CA ALA A 203 -38.07 -16.38 -15.12
C ALA A 203 -38.78 -17.64 -14.59
N VAL A 204 -39.87 -17.39 -13.87
CA VAL A 204 -40.78 -18.38 -13.25
C VAL A 204 -41.26 -19.40 -14.28
#